data_AF-A0A820PLF1-F1
#
_entry.id   AF-A0A820PLF1-F1
#
_cell.length_a   1.000
_cell.length_b   1.000
_cell.length_c   1.000
_cell.angle_alpha   90.00
_cell.angle_beta   90.00
_cell.angle_gamma   90.00
#
_symmetry.space_group_name_H-M   'P 1'
#
loop_
_entity.id
_entity.type
_entity.pdbx_description
1 polymer ?
#
loop_
_entity_poly.entity_id
_entity_poly.type
_entity_poly.pdbx_seq_one_letter_code
_entity_poly.pdbx_strand_id
1 'polypeptide(L)'
;TNTNIQLSSSFDKHLLSSILTFIFECVKYDFDETSIRSKLNDLQFTNKSRQDRFLNEYNKYLSIIQLYLKQKSIEHDRLLNINWRLDLQLKTNYTDKLLEPIYTLNWTKRDKYTANTDQIQFTCSQENLQELLEKFKDAQSVLHQMQYQQQAKK
;
A
#
# COMPACT_ATOMS: atom_id res chain seq x y z
N THR A 1 -7.32 -1.56 37.22
CA THR A 1 -5.96 -1.57 37.80
C THR A 1 -4.97 -1.31 36.68
N ASN A 2 -4.56 -0.05 36.52
CA ASN A 2 -3.54 0.34 35.54
C ASN A 2 -2.18 -0.15 36.04
N THR A 3 -1.79 -1.35 35.63
CA THR A 3 -0.41 -1.82 35.80
C THR A 3 0.43 -1.16 34.71
N ASN A 4 0.95 0.03 35.00
CA ASN A 4 2.10 0.56 34.28
C ASN A 4 3.24 -0.44 34.48
N ILE A 5 3.46 -1.32 33.51
CA ILE A 5 4.60 -2.23 33.48
C ILE A 5 5.82 -1.33 33.31
N GLN A 6 6.50 -1.00 34.42
CA GLN A 6 7.81 -0.38 34.36
C GLN A 6 8.81 -1.46 33.95
N LEU A 7 9.18 -1.49 32.67
CA LEU A 7 10.25 -2.34 32.16
C LEU A 7 11.60 -1.79 32.62
N SER A 8 12.09 -2.29 33.75
CA SER A 8 13.32 -1.82 34.40
C SER A 8 14.60 -2.46 33.84
N SER A 9 14.53 -3.61 33.16
CA SER A 9 15.71 -4.32 32.63
C SER A 9 15.81 -4.25 31.10
N SER A 10 17.04 -4.29 30.57
CA SER A 10 17.29 -4.38 29.11
C SER A 10 16.69 -5.66 28.51
N PHE A 11 16.71 -6.76 29.27
CA PHE A 11 16.16 -8.05 28.87
C PHE A 11 14.65 -7.99 28.60
N ASP A 12 13.89 -7.32 29.48
CA ASP A 12 12.44 -7.21 29.31
C ASP A 12 12.06 -6.45 28.03
N LYS A 13 12.85 -5.42 27.67
CA LYS A 13 12.64 -4.64 26.45
C LYS A 13 12.87 -5.48 25.20
N HIS A 14 13.92 -6.31 25.20
CA HIS A 14 14.19 -7.23 24.09
C HIS A 14 13.09 -8.28 23.96
N LEU A 15 12.61 -8.82 25.07
CA LEU A 15 11.53 -9.82 25.06
C LEU A 15 10.23 -9.24 24.50
N LEU A 16 9.84 -8.03 24.92
CA LEU A 16 8.68 -7.35 24.34
C LEU A 16 8.87 -7.04 22.85
N SER A 17 10.06 -6.59 22.44
CA SER A 17 10.35 -6.33 21.04
C SER A 17 10.20 -7.59 20.20
N SER A 18 10.70 -8.72 20.66
CA SER A 18 10.58 -10.01 19.97
C SER A 18 9.13 -10.46 19.83
N ILE A 19 8.33 -10.33 20.89
CA ILE A 19 6.90 -10.66 20.86
C ILE A 19 6.13 -9.74 19.91
N LEU A 20 6.37 -8.43 19.98
CA LEU A 20 5.73 -7.46 19.07
C LEU A 20 6.10 -7.75 17.62
N THR A 21 7.37 -8.06 17.35
CA THR A 21 7.83 -8.42 16.01
C THR A 21 7.12 -9.68 15.51
N PHE A 22 7.00 -10.71 16.35
CA PHE A 22 6.26 -11.91 16.01
C PHE A 22 4.79 -11.61 15.67
N ILE A 23 4.11 -10.81 16.50
CA ILE A 23 2.72 -10.41 16.25
C ILE A 23 2.60 -9.66 14.92
N PHE A 24 3.45 -8.66 14.67
CA PHE A 24 3.38 -7.88 13.44
C PHE A 24 3.68 -8.73 12.19
N GLU A 25 4.62 -9.67 12.26
CA GLU A 25 4.89 -10.58 11.13
C GLU A 25 3.73 -11.54 10.89
N CYS A 26 3.08 -12.07 11.94
CA CYS A 26 1.87 -12.88 11.79
C CYS A 26 0.74 -12.10 11.08
N VAL A 27 0.53 -10.83 11.47
CA VAL A 27 -0.49 -9.98 10.83
C VAL A 27 -0.10 -9.61 9.40
N LYS A 28 1.19 -9.33 9.14
CA LYS A 28 1.70 -8.93 7.82
C LYS A 28 1.57 -10.05 6.78
N TYR A 29 1.77 -11.30 7.17
CA TYR A 29 1.62 -12.47 6.30
C TYR A 29 0.23 -13.13 6.37
N ASP A 30 -0.72 -12.53 7.09
CA ASP A 30 -2.09 -13.01 7.24
C ASP A 30 -2.18 -14.46 7.71
N PHE A 31 -1.43 -14.79 8.77
CA PHE A 31 -1.41 -16.14 9.33
C PHE A 31 -2.75 -16.49 9.97
N ASP A 32 -3.28 -17.67 9.62
CA ASP A 32 -4.44 -18.28 10.26
C ASP A 32 -4.07 -18.91 11.62
N GLU A 33 -5.09 -19.23 12.43
CA GLU A 33 -4.88 -19.79 13.77
C GLU A 33 -4.03 -21.07 13.75
N THR A 34 -4.21 -21.90 12.71
CA THR A 34 -3.45 -23.13 12.50
C THR A 34 -1.98 -22.86 12.23
N SER A 35 -1.65 -21.88 11.38
CA SER A 35 -0.26 -21.48 11.12
C SER A 35 0.40 -20.87 12.35
N ILE A 36 -0.32 -20.03 13.10
CA ILE A 36 0.19 -19.46 14.36
C ILE A 36 0.47 -20.57 15.37
N ARG A 37 -0.44 -21.53 15.55
CA ARG A 37 -0.22 -22.68 16.45
C ARG A 37 0.97 -23.51 16.01
N SER A 38 1.10 -23.80 14.72
CA SER A 38 2.27 -24.50 14.19
C SER A 38 3.55 -23.76 14.56
N LYS A 39 3.59 -22.44 14.35
CA LYS A 39 4.78 -21.64 14.63
C LYS A 39 5.12 -21.54 16.12
N LEU A 40 4.11 -21.48 16.99
CA LEU A 40 4.30 -21.54 18.44
C LEU A 40 4.82 -22.90 18.88
N ASN A 41 4.36 -23.99 18.26
CA ASN A 41 4.87 -25.34 18.53
C ASN A 41 6.34 -25.48 18.09
N ASP A 42 6.73 -24.93 16.93
CA ASP A 42 8.13 -24.88 16.49
C ASP A 42 9.03 -24.16 17.50
N LEU A 43 8.50 -23.14 18.17
CA LEU A 43 9.16 -22.39 19.24
C LEU A 43 9.09 -23.09 20.61
N GLN A 44 8.70 -24.36 20.65
CA GLN A 44 8.50 -25.18 21.86
C GLN A 44 7.46 -24.61 22.84
N PHE A 45 6.59 -23.72 22.38
CA PHE A 45 5.52 -23.16 23.18
C PHE A 45 4.28 -24.05 23.14
N THR A 46 4.30 -25.19 23.83
CA THR A 46 3.28 -26.26 23.72
C THR A 46 2.06 -26.12 24.64
N ASN A 47 2.02 -25.09 25.49
CA ASN A 47 0.91 -24.91 26.43
C ASN A 47 -0.36 -24.38 25.73
N LYS A 48 -1.32 -25.29 25.49
CA LYS A 48 -2.57 -24.99 24.78
C LYS A 48 -3.38 -23.84 25.39
N SER A 49 -3.53 -23.77 26.71
CA SER A 49 -4.34 -22.70 27.34
C SER A 49 -3.73 -21.31 27.14
N ARG A 50 -2.39 -21.22 27.08
CA ARG A 50 -1.69 -19.98 26.77
C ARG A 50 -1.76 -19.63 25.28
N GLN A 51 -1.69 -20.62 24.39
CA GLN A 51 -1.90 -20.42 22.95
C GLN A 51 -3.31 -19.93 22.67
N ASP A 52 -4.33 -20.52 23.29
CA ASP A 52 -5.73 -20.12 23.12
C ASP A 52 -5.96 -18.68 23.59
N ARG A 53 -5.39 -18.32 24.74
CA ARG A 53 -5.41 -16.93 25.23
C ARG A 53 -4.73 -15.97 24.25
N PHE A 54 -3.58 -16.36 23.70
CA PHE A 54 -2.87 -15.54 22.72
C PHE A 54 -3.70 -15.33 21.44
N LEU A 55 -4.27 -16.40 20.89
CA LEU A 55 -5.10 -16.34 19.69
C LEU A 55 -6.36 -15.50 19.90
N ASN A 56 -7.01 -15.62 21.05
CA ASN A 56 -8.18 -14.81 21.36
C ASN A 56 -7.86 -13.31 21.38
N GLU A 57 -6.74 -12.91 22.01
CA GLU A 57 -6.30 -11.50 22.00
C GLU A 57 -5.81 -11.08 20.61
N TYR A 58 -5.10 -11.94 19.88
CA TYR A 58 -4.66 -11.69 18.51
C TYR A 58 -5.85 -11.40 17.60
N ASN A 59 -6.86 -12.27 17.57
CA ASN A 59 -8.06 -12.10 16.77
C ASN A 59 -8.85 -10.85 17.16
N LYS A 60 -8.94 -10.55 18.46
CA LYS A 60 -9.60 -9.35 18.97
C LYS A 60 -8.96 -8.06 18.47
N TYR A 61 -7.63 -8.01 18.37
CA TYR A 61 -6.89 -6.82 17.91
C TYR A 61 -6.44 -6.89 16.46
N LEU A 62 -6.69 -7.99 15.74
CA LEU A 62 -6.21 -8.24 14.38
C LEU A 62 -6.58 -7.08 13.44
N SER A 63 -7.85 -6.69 13.40
CA SER A 63 -8.31 -5.61 12.52
C SER A 63 -7.66 -4.27 12.83
N ILE A 64 -7.39 -3.99 14.11
CA ILE A 64 -6.74 -2.77 14.57
C ILE A 64 -5.26 -2.76 14.17
N ILE A 65 -4.56 -3.88 14.36
CA ILE A 65 -3.15 -4.03 13.99
C ILE A 65 -3.00 -3.97 12.46
N GLN A 66 -3.90 -4.60 11.70
CA GLN A 66 -3.94 -4.52 10.24
C GLN A 66 -4.16 -3.07 9.77
N LEU A 67 -5.08 -2.33 10.39
CA LEU A 67 -5.29 -0.92 10.07
C LEU A 67 -4.03 -0.08 10.38
N TYR A 68 -3.43 -0.29 11.54
CA TYR A 68 -2.20 0.39 11.93
C TYR A 68 -1.05 0.09 10.97
N LEU A 69 -0.87 -1.19 10.60
CA LEU A 69 0.14 -1.58 9.62
C LEU A 69 -0.17 -1.00 8.24
N LYS A 70 -1.43 -0.92 7.79
CA LYS A 70 -1.78 -0.26 6.52
C LYS A 70 -1.43 1.23 6.54
N GLN A 71 -1.72 1.93 7.63
CA GLN A 71 -1.36 3.34 7.79
C GLN A 71 0.15 3.58 7.85
N LYS A 72 0.92 2.61 8.36
CA LYS A 72 2.38 2.71 8.51
C LYS A 72 3.17 2.01 7.40
N SER A 73 2.52 1.18 6.59
CA SER A 73 3.14 0.56 5.43
C SER A 73 3.29 1.59 4.31
N ILE A 74 4.15 1.25 3.36
CA ILE A 74 4.37 2.06 2.16
C ILE A 74 3.16 1.82 1.22
N GLU A 75 2.00 2.38 1.57
CA GLU A 75 0.93 2.58 0.59
C GLU A 75 1.28 3.78 -0.29
N HIS A 76 1.12 3.59 -1.60
CA HIS A 76 1.29 4.63 -2.59
C HIS A 76 -0.06 5.33 -2.83
N ASP A 77 -0.03 6.62 -3.16
CA ASP A 77 -1.20 7.37 -3.57
C ASP A 77 -1.93 6.60 -4.69
N ARG A 78 -3.25 6.45 -4.55
CA ARG A 78 -4.05 5.69 -5.52
C ARG A 78 -4.65 6.64 -6.53
N LEU A 79 -4.38 6.40 -7.81
CA LEU A 79 -5.08 7.07 -8.89
C LEU A 79 -6.51 6.54 -8.96
N LEU A 80 -7.51 7.39 -8.76
CA LEU A 80 -8.92 7.02 -8.78
C LEU A 80 -9.56 7.21 -10.15
N ASN A 81 -9.25 8.33 -10.80
CA ASN A 81 -9.86 8.69 -12.07
C ASN A 81 -8.92 9.55 -12.91
N ILE A 82 -9.06 9.45 -14.23
CA ILE A 82 -8.38 10.27 -15.23
C ILE A 82 -9.44 10.83 -16.17
N ASN A 83 -9.61 12.15 -16.15
CA ASN A 83 -10.38 12.89 -17.15
C ASN A 83 -9.41 13.60 -18.09
N TRP A 84 -9.76 13.73 -19.36
CA TRP A 84 -8.94 14.46 -20.33
C TRP A 84 -9.82 15.28 -21.27
N ARG A 85 -9.25 16.34 -21.84
CA ARG A 85 -9.87 17.13 -22.90
C ARG A 85 -8.80 17.59 -23.90
N LEU A 86 -9.22 17.77 -25.14
CA LEU A 86 -8.41 18.35 -26.22
C LEU A 86 -8.96 19.74 -26.54
N ASP A 87 -8.13 20.75 -26.34
CA ASP A 87 -8.42 22.14 -26.67
C ASP A 87 -7.63 22.50 -27.94
N LEU A 88 -8.28 23.12 -28.92
CA LEU A 88 -7.62 23.61 -30.14
C LEU A 88 -7.39 25.12 -29.99
N GLN A 89 -6.14 25.53 -29.81
CA GLN A 89 -5.80 26.94 -29.72
C GLN A 89 -5.56 27.52 -31.12
N LEU A 90 -6.33 28.56 -31.44
CA LEU A 90 -6.13 29.37 -32.64
C LEU A 90 -5.15 30.49 -32.32
N LYS A 91 -3.91 30.35 -32.78
CA LYS A 91 -2.92 31.42 -32.70
C LYS A 91 -2.95 32.19 -34.01
N THR A 92 -3.42 33.43 -33.96
CA THR A 92 -3.45 34.32 -35.13
C THR A 92 -2.27 35.28 -35.04
N ASN A 93 -1.21 34.98 -35.80
CA ASN A 93 -0.16 35.95 -36.08
C ASN A 93 -0.45 36.58 -37.46
N TYR A 94 0.02 37.80 -37.70
CA TYR A 94 -0.28 38.59 -38.92
C TYR A 94 0.04 37.87 -40.25
N THR A 95 0.78 36.75 -40.21
CA THR A 95 1.20 35.97 -41.39
C THR A 95 0.63 34.55 -41.46
N ASP A 96 0.21 33.91 -40.35
CA ASP A 96 -0.27 32.52 -40.36
C ASP A 96 -1.32 32.24 -39.27
N LYS A 97 -2.34 31.44 -39.62
CA LYS A 97 -3.30 30.85 -38.67
C LYS A 97 -2.79 29.46 -38.28
N LEU A 98 -2.14 29.35 -37.13
CA LEU A 98 -1.71 28.07 -36.59
C LEU A 98 -2.76 27.55 -35.59
N LEU A 99 -3.18 26.31 -35.81
CA LEU A 99 -4.14 25.60 -34.97
C LEU A 99 -3.34 24.58 -34.15
N GLU A 100 -3.06 24.91 -32.89
CA GLU A 100 -2.20 24.12 -32.01
C GLU A 100 -3.05 23.28 -31.05
N PRO A 101 -2.96 21.93 -31.08
CA PRO A 101 -3.68 21.07 -30.16
C PRO A 101 -3.03 21.07 -28.77
N ILE A 102 -3.83 21.25 -27.73
CA ILE A 102 -3.41 21.21 -26.33
C ILE A 102 -4.24 20.17 -25.59
N TYR A 103 -3.56 19.22 -24.97
CA TYR A 103 -4.20 18.18 -24.17
C TYR A 103 -4.18 18.60 -22.71
N THR A 104 -5.33 18.65 -22.07
CA THR A 104 -5.45 18.89 -20.63
C THR A 104 -5.89 17.60 -19.96
N LEU A 105 -5.11 17.15 -18.98
CA LEU A 105 -5.42 15.97 -18.16
C LEU A 105 -5.74 16.40 -16.73
N ASN A 106 -6.80 15.82 -16.18
CA ASN A 106 -7.29 16.02 -14.83
C ASN A 106 -7.33 14.67 -14.12
N TRP A 107 -6.40 14.46 -13.19
CA TRP A 107 -6.29 13.22 -12.43
C TRP A 107 -6.85 13.42 -11.03
N THR A 108 -7.64 12.47 -10.58
CA THR A 108 -8.08 12.41 -9.18
C THR A 108 -7.24 11.35 -8.48
N LYS A 109 -6.48 11.75 -7.46
CA LYS A 109 -5.74 10.83 -6.60
C LYS A 109 -6.34 10.80 -5.21
N ARG A 110 -6.21 9.66 -4.52
CA ARG A 110 -6.48 9.54 -3.09
C ARG A 110 -5.16 9.56 -2.35
N ASP A 111 -5.07 10.43 -1.35
CA ASP A 111 -3.93 10.47 -0.44
C ASP A 111 -3.84 9.15 0.36
N LYS A 112 -2.62 8.73 0.63
CA LYS A 112 -2.28 7.52 1.39
C LYS A 112 -2.66 7.60 2.87
N TYR A 113 -2.61 8.78 3.49
CA TYR A 113 -2.83 8.93 4.94
C TYR A 113 -4.19 9.50 5.29
N THR A 114 -4.88 10.10 4.32
CA THR A 114 -6.19 10.70 4.52
C THR A 114 -7.16 10.16 3.49
N ALA A 115 -8.45 10.06 3.84
CA ALA A 115 -9.48 9.70 2.87
C ALA A 115 -9.74 10.82 1.83
N ASN A 116 -8.91 11.86 1.83
CA ASN A 116 -9.05 13.00 0.95
C ASN A 116 -8.65 12.65 -0.47
N THR A 117 -9.33 13.31 -1.39
CA THR A 117 -9.06 13.22 -2.81
C THR A 117 -8.44 14.53 -3.28
N ASP A 118 -7.25 14.44 -3.88
CA ASP A 118 -6.60 15.57 -4.53
C ASP A 118 -6.81 15.51 -6.04
N GLN A 119 -6.84 16.67 -6.67
CA GLN A 119 -6.90 16.81 -8.12
C GLN A 119 -5.58 17.35 -8.65
N ILE A 120 -5.00 16.65 -9.62
CA ILE A 120 -3.81 17.06 -10.35
C ILE A 120 -4.25 17.41 -11.77
N GLN A 121 -4.07 18.66 -12.16
CA GLN A 121 -4.34 19.13 -13.51
C GLN A 121 -3.04 19.55 -14.18
N PHE A 122 -2.81 19.06 -15.40
CA PHE A 122 -1.69 19.52 -16.21
C PHE A 122 -2.05 19.52 -17.69
N THR A 123 -1.30 20.32 -18.46
CA THR A 123 -1.42 20.41 -19.91
C THR A 123 -0.17 19.86 -20.56
N CYS A 124 -0.31 19.10 -21.65
CA CYS A 124 0.83 18.54 -22.38
C CYS A 124 0.64 18.63 -23.89
N SER A 125 1.78 18.56 -24.60
CA SER A 125 1.81 18.40 -26.06
C SER A 125 1.42 16.97 -26.45
N GLN A 126 1.16 16.77 -27.75
CA GLN A 126 0.89 15.44 -28.30
C GLN A 126 2.04 14.46 -28.03
N GLU A 127 3.29 14.91 -28.22
CA GLU A 127 4.50 14.11 -27.99
C GLU A 127 4.60 13.64 -26.54
N ASN A 128 4.41 14.54 -25.58
CA ASN A 128 4.44 14.23 -24.15
C ASN A 128 3.33 13.24 -23.75
N LEU A 129 2.16 13.33 -24.39
CA LEU A 129 1.05 12.40 -24.15
C LEU A 129 1.37 11.01 -24.69
N GLN A 130 1.98 10.92 -25.88
CA GLN A 130 2.42 9.66 -26.46
C GLN A 130 3.48 8.97 -25.59
N GLU A 131 4.49 9.71 -25.14
CA GLU A 131 5.51 9.19 -24.24
C GLU A 131 4.89 8.64 -22.94
N LEU A 132 3.96 9.39 -22.33
CA LEU A 132 3.25 8.95 -21.13
C LEU A 132 2.49 7.63 -21.36
N LEU A 133 1.84 7.48 -22.50
CA LEU A 133 1.10 6.27 -22.87
C LEU A 133 2.04 5.08 -23.06
N GLU A 134 3.22 5.28 -23.64
CA GLU A 134 4.25 4.24 -23.76
C GLU A 134 4.75 3.80 -22.39
N LYS A 135 5.03 4.74 -21.47
CA LYS A 135 5.43 4.40 -20.09
C LYS A 135 4.36 3.58 -19.37
N PHE A 136 3.07 3.85 -19.59
CA PHE A 136 2.01 3.04 -19.00
C PHE A 136 1.96 1.62 -19.58
N LYS A 137 2.18 1.46 -20.89
CA LYS A 137 2.27 0.12 -21.51
C LYS A 137 3.46 -0.67 -21.00
N ASP A 138 4.61 -0.02 -20.85
CA ASP A 138 5.82 -0.64 -20.28
C ASP A 138 5.56 -1.11 -18.84
N ALA A 139 4.98 -0.24 -18.00
CA ALA A 139 4.62 -0.59 -16.63
C ALA A 139 3.62 -1.76 -16.58
N GLN A 140 2.63 -1.78 -17.48
CA GLN A 140 1.67 -2.87 -17.59
C GLN A 140 2.35 -4.19 -17.96
N SER A 141 3.30 -4.17 -18.90
CA SER A 141 4.07 -5.36 -19.30
C SER A 141 4.85 -5.94 -18.12
N VAL A 142 5.53 -5.08 -17.35
CA VAL A 142 6.27 -5.49 -16.14
C VAL A 142 5.33 -6.11 -15.09
N LEU A 143 4.15 -5.51 -14.87
CA LEU A 143 3.17 -6.04 -13.92
C LEU A 143 2.67 -7.43 -14.33
N HIS A 144 2.38 -7.64 -15.62
CA HIS A 144 1.99 -8.97 -16.11
C HIS A 144 3.10 -10.00 -15.89
N GLN A 145 4.36 -9.66 -16.20
CA GLN A 145 5.50 -10.55 -15.96
C GLN A 145 5.64 -10.93 -14.47
N MET A 146 5.48 -9.97 -13.56
CA MET A 146 5.53 -10.23 -12.12
C MET A 146 4.39 -11.14 -11.66
N GLN A 147 3.16 -10.96 -12.17
CA GLN A 147 2.03 -11.83 -11.86
C GLN A 147 2.28 -13.28 -12.29
N TYR A 148 2.83 -13.49 -13.49
CA TYR A 148 3.18 -14.84 -13.96
C TYR A 148 4.23 -15.51 -13.06
N GLN A 149 5.24 -14.76 -12.60
CA GLN A 149 6.26 -15.29 -11.68
C GLN A 149 5.71 -15.67 -10.29
N GLN A 150 4.66 -14.98 -9.82
CA GLN A 150 4.00 -15.32 -8.55
C GLN A 150 3.12 -16.57 -8.66
N GLN A 151 2.50 -16.80 -9.82
CA GLN A 151 1.71 -18.00 -10.07
C GLN A 151 2.58 -19.25 -10.25
N ALA A 152 3.78 -19.10 -10.83
CA ALA A 152 4.72 -20.22 -10.98
C ALA A 152 5.42 -20.65 -9.66
N LYS A 153 5.29 -19.86 -8.59
CA LYS A 153 5.85 -20.14 -7.25
C LYS A 153 4.84 -20.69 -6.24
N LYS A 154 3.56 -20.78 -6.61
CA LYS A 154 2.51 -21.48 -5.86
C LYS A 154 2.40 -22.92 -6.36
#